data_AF-A0A2K4IJB4-F1
#
_entry.id   AF-A0A2K4IJB4-F1
#
_cell.length_a   1.000
_cell.length_b   1.000
_cell.length_c   1.000
_cell.angle_alpha   90.00
_cell.angle_beta   90.00
_cell.angle_gamma   90.00
#
_symmetry.space_group_name_H-M   'P 1'
#
loop_
_entity.id
_entity.type
_entity.pdbx_description
1 polymer ?
#
loop_
_entity_poly.entity_id
_entity_poly.type
_entity_poly.pdbx_seq_one_letter_code
_entity_poly.pdbx_strand_id
1 'polypeptide(L)'
;MQMLDNKDLQTNGGAKKVIRLLKNIKNDSDLGINLSSYDIASLVWHFDGSLLTKPSYMELALVSETQQKLELMILLEAHTRSLRTPDGSRKIIDTEEKWTSLILLNDELIALSEQIIREVKPHLYYNSLPAVRRALSESYIY
;
A
#
# COMPACT_ATOMS: atom_id res chain seq x y z
N MET A 1 5.91 -12.64 14.04
CA MET A 1 6.96 -11.99 13.23
C MET A 1 7.39 -12.88 12.05
N GLN A 2 7.64 -14.18 12.28
CA GLN A 2 8.04 -15.15 11.24
C GLN A 2 7.17 -15.21 9.97
N MET A 3 5.83 -15.09 10.07
CA MET A 3 4.95 -15.10 8.89
C MET A 3 5.18 -13.91 7.95
N LEU A 4 5.52 -12.74 8.50
CA LEU A 4 5.83 -11.56 7.72
C LEU A 4 7.20 -11.69 7.07
N ASP A 5 8.16 -12.25 7.78
CA ASP A 5 9.50 -12.51 7.24
C ASP A 5 9.44 -13.53 6.09
N ASN A 6 8.61 -14.57 6.21
CA ASN A 6 8.39 -15.53 5.12
C ASN A 6 7.75 -14.85 3.89
N LYS A 7 6.74 -14.00 4.08
CA LYS A 7 6.11 -13.21 3.01
C LYS A 7 7.15 -12.30 2.32
N ASP A 8 8.00 -11.66 3.11
CA ASP A 8 9.04 -10.77 2.63
C ASP A 8 10.09 -11.51 1.79
N LEU A 9 10.53 -12.68 2.24
CA LEU A 9 11.42 -13.56 1.48
C LEU A 9 10.78 -14.00 0.16
N GLN A 10 9.51 -14.40 0.17
CA GLN A 10 8.76 -14.80 -1.03
C GLN A 10 8.57 -13.66 -2.04
N THR A 11 8.68 -12.41 -1.59
CA THR A 11 8.45 -11.21 -2.42
C THR A 11 9.75 -10.45 -2.69
N ASN A 12 10.91 -11.06 -2.44
CA ASN A 12 12.24 -10.44 -2.59
C ASN A 12 12.34 -9.07 -1.90
N GLY A 13 11.78 -8.95 -0.70
CA GLY A 13 11.78 -7.70 0.10
C GLY A 13 10.63 -6.74 -0.20
N GLY A 14 9.78 -7.03 -1.18
CA GLY A 14 8.67 -6.17 -1.61
C GLY A 14 7.65 -5.92 -0.50
N ALA A 15 7.29 -6.97 0.27
CA ALA A 15 6.35 -6.84 1.38
C ALA A 15 6.81 -5.80 2.42
N LYS A 16 8.07 -5.88 2.91
CA LYS A 16 8.55 -4.90 3.87
C LYS A 16 8.75 -3.52 3.26
N LYS A 17 9.07 -3.40 1.96
CA LYS A 17 9.12 -2.08 1.29
C LYS A 17 7.75 -1.40 1.32
N VAL A 18 6.69 -2.11 0.95
CA VAL A 18 5.31 -1.58 1.00
C VAL A 18 4.89 -1.27 2.44
N ILE A 19 5.24 -2.11 3.41
CA ILE A 19 4.94 -1.83 4.83
C ILE A 19 5.64 -0.56 5.31
N ARG A 20 6.92 -0.36 4.96
CA ARG A 20 7.66 0.85 5.31
C ARG A 20 7.05 2.08 4.65
N LEU A 21 6.69 1.99 3.37
CA LEU A 21 6.00 3.05 2.63
C LEU A 21 4.74 3.50 3.36
N LEU A 22 3.79 2.57 3.61
CA LEU A 22 2.52 2.90 4.24
C LEU A 22 2.68 3.42 5.68
N LYS A 23 3.65 2.90 6.42
CA LYS A 23 3.97 3.40 7.77
C LYS A 23 4.50 4.82 7.74
N ASN A 24 5.37 5.14 6.78
CA ASN A 24 5.92 6.49 6.66
C ASN A 24 4.82 7.47 6.27
N ILE A 25 3.98 7.13 5.28
CA ILE A 25 2.81 7.94 4.91
C ILE A 25 1.92 8.22 6.13
N LYS A 26 1.60 7.18 6.91
CA LYS A 26 0.83 7.34 8.15
C LYS A 26 1.50 8.32 9.13
N ASN A 27 2.81 8.19 9.32
CA ASN A 27 3.56 8.99 10.29
C ASN A 27 3.71 10.45 9.84
N ASP A 28 3.77 10.70 8.54
CA ASP A 28 3.96 12.01 7.94
C ASP A 28 2.62 12.74 7.67
N SER A 29 1.50 12.03 7.77
CA SER A 29 0.15 12.60 7.59
C SER A 29 -0.31 13.35 8.84
N ASP A 30 -0.87 14.54 8.62
CA ASP A 30 -1.58 15.30 9.66
C ASP A 30 -3.00 14.77 9.91
N LEU A 31 -3.47 13.84 9.07
CA LEU A 31 -4.75 13.17 9.23
C LEU A 31 -4.58 12.07 10.29
N GLY A 32 -5.44 12.03 11.30
CA GLY A 32 -5.37 11.08 12.42
C GLY A 32 -5.62 9.63 12.00
N ILE A 33 -4.70 9.02 11.24
CA ILE A 33 -4.78 7.64 10.75
C ILE A 33 -4.51 6.70 11.93
N ASN A 34 -5.56 6.12 12.50
CA ASN A 34 -5.48 5.21 13.63
C ASN A 34 -5.33 3.73 13.21
N LEU A 35 -4.33 3.45 12.37
CA LEU A 35 -3.87 2.08 12.09
C LEU A 35 -2.53 1.84 12.78
N SER A 36 -2.42 0.78 13.59
CA SER A 36 -1.12 0.42 14.18
C SER A 36 -0.16 -0.07 13.10
N SER A 37 1.15 -0.07 13.40
CA SER A 37 2.14 -0.71 12.51
C SER A 37 1.81 -2.18 12.24
N TYR A 38 1.20 -2.87 13.21
CA TYR A 38 0.78 -4.25 13.06
C TYR A 38 -0.46 -4.39 12.17
N ASP A 39 -1.41 -3.44 12.22
CA ASP A 39 -2.56 -3.43 11.30
C ASP A 39 -2.09 -3.25 9.85
N ILE A 40 -1.22 -2.28 9.59
CA ILE A 40 -0.63 -2.05 8.26
C ILE A 40 0.10 -3.30 7.76
N ALA A 41 0.97 -3.88 8.59
CA ALA A 41 1.69 -5.11 8.23
C ALA A 41 0.72 -6.29 7.97
N SER A 42 -0.35 -6.39 8.74
CA SER A 42 -1.37 -7.44 8.58
C SER A 42 -2.17 -7.26 7.29
N LEU A 43 -2.50 -6.02 6.90
CA LEU A 43 -3.16 -5.73 5.61
C LEU A 43 -2.26 -6.14 4.45
N VAL A 44 -0.98 -5.73 4.46
CA VAL A 44 -0.02 -6.06 3.39
C VAL A 44 0.22 -7.58 3.31
N TRP A 45 0.16 -8.30 4.42
CA TRP A 45 0.26 -9.76 4.41
C TRP A 45 -0.81 -10.43 3.52
N HIS A 46 -2.00 -9.84 3.40
CA HIS A 46 -3.10 -10.29 2.53
C HIS A 46 -2.96 -9.85 1.06
N PHE A 47 -1.92 -9.12 0.69
CA PHE A 47 -1.69 -8.77 -0.71
C PHE A 47 -1.26 -10.02 -1.49
N ASP A 48 -1.56 -10.09 -2.79
CA ASP A 48 -0.98 -11.15 -3.60
C ASP A 48 0.54 -10.96 -3.67
N GLY A 49 1.29 -12.03 -3.41
CA GLY A 49 2.75 -12.01 -3.45
C GLY A 49 3.29 -11.69 -4.85
N SER A 50 2.57 -12.08 -5.91
CA SER A 50 2.97 -11.78 -7.30
C SER A 50 3.07 -10.27 -7.58
N LEU A 51 2.20 -9.48 -6.94
CA LEU A 51 2.16 -8.02 -7.08
C LEU A 51 3.29 -7.33 -6.30
N LEU A 52 3.75 -7.98 -5.23
CA LEU A 52 4.83 -7.48 -4.38
C LEU A 52 6.22 -7.86 -4.92
N THR A 53 6.31 -8.83 -5.82
CA THR A 53 7.57 -9.25 -6.43
C THR A 53 7.87 -8.38 -7.65
N LYS A 54 8.64 -7.31 -7.45
CA LYS A 54 9.13 -6.44 -8.52
C LYS A 54 10.66 -6.44 -8.54
N PRO A 55 11.29 -6.37 -9.73
CA PRO A 55 12.73 -6.14 -9.81
C PRO A 55 13.08 -4.77 -9.22
N SER A 56 14.31 -4.61 -8.72
CA SER A 56 14.76 -3.40 -8.01
C SER A 56 14.61 -2.12 -8.84
N TYR A 57 14.77 -2.20 -10.16
CA TYR A 57 14.61 -1.05 -11.05
C TYR A 57 13.14 -0.66 -11.29
N MET A 58 12.15 -1.44 -10.83
CA MET A 58 10.71 -1.14 -10.94
C MET A 58 10.07 -0.89 -9.57
N GLU A 59 10.81 -0.32 -8.62
CA GLU A 59 10.28 -0.08 -7.27
C GLU A 59 9.05 0.83 -7.25
N LEU A 60 8.93 1.79 -8.17
CA LEU A 60 7.71 2.62 -8.28
C LEU A 60 6.47 1.83 -8.68
N ALA A 61 6.62 0.67 -9.33
CA ALA A 61 5.50 -0.21 -9.59
C ALA A 61 4.87 -0.71 -8.28
N LEU A 62 5.64 -0.88 -7.18
CA LEU A 62 5.07 -1.27 -5.89
C LEU A 62 4.09 -0.22 -5.34
N VAL A 63 4.31 1.07 -5.62
CA VAL A 63 3.38 2.15 -5.23
C VAL A 63 2.05 1.95 -5.95
N SER A 64 2.09 1.74 -7.27
CA SER A 64 0.91 1.52 -8.12
C SER A 64 0.13 0.27 -7.71
N GLU A 65 0.82 -0.84 -7.44
CA GLU A 65 0.19 -2.09 -6.97
C GLU A 65 -0.44 -1.93 -5.58
N THR A 66 0.22 -1.19 -4.70
CA THR A 66 -0.30 -0.91 -3.34
C THR A 66 -1.60 -0.12 -3.42
N GLN A 67 -1.65 0.92 -4.25
CA GLN A 67 -2.86 1.72 -4.46
C GLN A 67 -4.02 0.88 -4.97
N GLN A 68 -3.80 0.10 -6.03
CA GLN A 68 -4.84 -0.77 -6.58
C GLN A 68 -5.36 -1.75 -5.52
N LYS A 69 -4.47 -2.27 -4.67
CA LYS A 69 -4.87 -3.22 -3.65
C LYS A 69 -5.63 -2.58 -2.49
N LEU A 70 -5.24 -1.38 -2.04
CA LEU A 70 -5.98 -0.65 -1.02
C LEU A 70 -7.36 -0.22 -1.52
N GLU A 71 -7.46 0.27 -2.76
CA GLU A 71 -8.76 0.57 -3.38
C GLU A 71 -9.66 -0.67 -3.48
N LEU A 72 -9.11 -1.81 -3.90
CA LEU A 72 -9.87 -3.05 -3.95
C LEU A 72 -10.36 -3.47 -2.55
N MET A 73 -9.52 -3.28 -1.52
CA MET A 73 -9.92 -3.53 -0.14
C MET A 73 -11.04 -2.58 0.31
N ILE A 74 -10.99 -1.31 -0.08
CA ILE A 74 -12.02 -0.32 0.24
C ILE A 74 -13.34 -0.66 -0.48
N LEU A 75 -13.27 -1.00 -1.77
CA LEU A 75 -14.42 -1.41 -2.58
C LEU A 75 -15.09 -2.67 -2.02
N LEU A 76 -14.31 -3.61 -1.49
CA LEU A 76 -14.77 -4.87 -0.92
C LEU A 76 -14.85 -4.80 0.61
N GLU A 77 -15.51 -3.79 1.15
CA GLU A 77 -15.57 -3.50 2.59
C GLU A 77 -15.89 -4.73 3.46
N ALA A 78 -16.96 -5.46 3.14
CA ALA A 78 -17.37 -6.62 3.91
C ALA A 78 -16.28 -7.70 3.97
N HIS A 79 -15.57 -7.92 2.86
CA HIS A 79 -14.44 -8.85 2.80
C HIS A 79 -13.26 -8.30 3.61
N THR A 80 -12.90 -7.03 3.46
CA THR A 80 -11.78 -6.42 4.16
C THR A 80 -11.96 -6.42 5.67
N ARG A 81 -13.18 -6.17 6.16
CA ARG A 81 -13.54 -6.29 7.59
C ARG A 81 -13.58 -7.72 8.11
N SER A 82 -13.60 -8.71 7.21
CA SER A 82 -13.47 -10.12 7.59
C SER A 82 -12.01 -10.56 7.77
N LEU A 83 -11.05 -9.81 7.22
CA LEU A 83 -9.63 -10.15 7.27
C LEU A 83 -9.11 -10.17 8.72
N ARG A 84 -8.32 -11.19 9.02
CA ARG A 84 -7.71 -11.41 10.32
C ARG A 84 -6.21 -11.16 10.26
N THR A 85 -5.61 -10.85 11.40
CA THR A 85 -4.16 -10.76 11.54
C THR A 85 -3.49 -12.07 11.12
N PRO A 86 -2.19 -12.09 10.72
CA PRO A 86 -1.53 -13.30 10.23
C PRO A 86 -1.59 -14.48 11.21
N ASP A 87 -1.52 -14.17 12.51
CA ASP A 87 -1.64 -15.15 13.61
C ASP A 87 -3.09 -15.57 13.91
N GLY A 88 -4.08 -15.00 13.22
CA GLY A 88 -5.49 -15.26 13.43
C GLY A 88 -6.01 -14.82 14.79
N SER A 89 -5.31 -13.95 15.53
CA SER A 89 -5.76 -13.54 16.87
C SER A 89 -6.99 -12.63 16.83
N ARG A 90 -7.02 -11.66 15.90
CA ARG A 90 -8.11 -10.68 15.79
C ARG A 90 -8.40 -10.27 14.35
N LYS A 91 -9.52 -9.56 14.16
CA LYS A 91 -9.79 -8.84 12.92
C LYS A 91 -8.82 -7.65 12.80
N ILE A 92 -8.42 -7.33 11.58
CA ILE A 92 -7.53 -6.19 11.33
C ILE A 92 -8.33 -4.88 11.46
N ILE A 93 -9.41 -4.78 10.68
CA ILE A 93 -10.38 -3.69 10.75
C ILE A 93 -11.58 -4.16 11.57
N ASP A 94 -11.56 -3.85 12.86
CA ASP A 94 -12.58 -4.23 13.85
C ASP A 94 -13.43 -3.04 14.33
N THR A 95 -13.08 -1.81 13.96
CA THR A 95 -13.79 -0.58 14.31
C THR A 95 -14.01 0.31 13.08
N GLU A 96 -15.01 1.20 13.15
CA GLU A 96 -15.24 2.24 12.14
C GLU A 96 -14.08 3.22 12.02
N GLU A 97 -13.39 3.48 13.13
CA GLU A 97 -12.21 4.35 13.14
C GLU A 97 -11.07 3.77 12.31
N LYS A 98 -10.80 2.46 12.43
CA LYS A 98 -9.80 1.78 11.59
C LYS A 98 -10.21 1.74 10.13
N TRP A 99 -11.51 1.59 9.85
CA TRP A 99 -12.01 1.64 8.49
C TRP A 99 -11.81 3.02 7.85
N THR A 100 -12.21 4.07 8.57
CA THR A 100 -11.97 5.46 8.16
C THR A 100 -10.48 5.71 7.95
N SER A 101 -9.63 5.20 8.85
CA SER A 101 -8.18 5.31 8.74
C SER A 101 -7.58 4.60 7.52
N LEU A 102 -8.18 3.48 7.08
CA LEU A 102 -7.78 2.80 5.84
C LEU A 102 -8.07 3.65 4.61
N ILE A 103 -9.21 4.33 4.59
CA ILE A 103 -9.58 5.25 3.51
C ILE A 103 -8.61 6.43 3.47
N LEU A 104 -8.38 7.08 4.61
CA LEU A 104 -7.44 8.21 4.71
C LEU A 104 -6.00 7.81 4.30
N LEU A 105 -5.54 6.62 4.71
CA LEU A 105 -4.24 6.11 4.31
C LEU A 105 -4.14 5.90 2.78
N ASN A 106 -5.21 5.44 2.15
CA ASN A 106 -5.28 5.30 0.70
C ASN A 106 -5.27 6.66 0.00
N ASP A 107 -5.99 7.65 0.54
CA ASP A 107 -6.02 9.01 -0.01
C ASP A 107 -4.64 9.68 0.04
N GLU A 108 -3.92 9.53 1.16
CA GLU A 108 -2.54 10.01 1.30
C GLU A 108 -1.58 9.30 0.33
N LEU A 109 -1.75 7.98 0.12
CA LEU A 109 -0.97 7.24 -0.88
C LEU A 109 -1.27 7.72 -2.31
N ILE A 110 -2.51 8.10 -2.60
CA ILE A 110 -2.88 8.73 -3.88
C ILE A 110 -2.16 10.08 -4.03
N ALA A 111 -2.25 10.95 -3.03
CA ALA A 111 -1.58 12.25 -3.05
C ALA A 111 -0.06 12.12 -3.25
N LEU A 112 0.59 11.21 -2.51
CA LEU A 112 2.02 10.92 -2.66
C LEU A 112 2.36 10.43 -4.08
N SER A 113 1.55 9.54 -4.66
CA SER A 113 1.83 9.02 -6.00
C SER A 113 1.84 10.10 -7.08
N GLU A 114 0.95 11.08 -6.95
CA GLU A 114 0.89 12.22 -7.87
C GLU A 114 2.10 13.12 -7.69
N GLN A 115 2.56 13.32 -6.44
CA GLN A 115 3.78 14.07 -6.15
C GLN A 115 5.01 13.40 -6.75
N ILE A 116 5.19 12.08 -6.53
CA ILE A 116 6.29 11.30 -7.10
C ILE A 116 6.32 11.45 -8.61
N ILE A 117 5.18 11.29 -9.29
CA ILE A 117 5.13 11.32 -10.74
C ILE A 117 5.37 12.73 -11.31
N ARG A 118 4.94 13.79 -10.62
CA ARG A 118 5.29 15.17 -10.96
C ARG A 118 6.80 15.41 -10.91
N GLU A 119 7.50 14.78 -9.96
CA GLU A 119 8.95 14.90 -9.82
C GLU A 119 9.71 14.02 -10.85
N VAL A 120 9.29 12.77 -11.03
CA VAL A 120 9.97 11.81 -11.93
C VAL A 120 9.74 12.14 -13.41
N LYS A 121 8.55 12.63 -13.77
CA LYS A 121 8.15 12.91 -15.15
C LYS A 121 7.49 14.29 -15.28
N PRO A 122 8.23 15.40 -15.04
CA PRO A 122 7.67 16.75 -14.92
C PRO A 122 7.03 17.29 -16.21
N HIS A 123 7.41 16.74 -17.36
CA HIS A 123 6.89 17.16 -18.67
C HIS A 123 5.65 16.38 -19.12
N LEU A 124 5.25 15.34 -18.40
CA LEU A 124 4.05 14.58 -18.70
C LEU A 124 2.88 15.12 -17.88
N TYR A 125 1.80 15.46 -18.57
CA TYR A 125 0.56 15.88 -17.93
C TYR A 125 -0.26 14.64 -17.56
N TYR A 126 -0.66 14.54 -16.29
CA TYR A 126 -1.51 13.48 -15.78
C TYR A 126 -2.82 14.09 -15.28
N ASN A 127 -3.93 13.68 -15.89
CA ASN A 127 -5.27 14.17 -15.56
C ASN A 127 -6.14 13.12 -14.86
N SER A 128 -5.56 11.97 -14.52
CA SER A 128 -6.32 10.85 -13.95
C SER A 128 -5.42 9.89 -13.18
N LEU A 129 -5.97 9.27 -12.15
CA LEU A 129 -5.28 8.26 -11.34
C LEU A 129 -4.81 7.04 -12.15
N PRO A 130 -5.56 6.51 -13.14
CA PRO A 130 -5.06 5.47 -14.04
C PRO A 130 -3.80 5.88 -14.82
N ALA A 131 -3.69 7.15 -15.22
CA ALA A 131 -2.50 7.65 -15.91
C ALA A 131 -1.29 7.70 -14.96
N VAL A 132 -1.48 8.17 -13.73
CA VAL A 132 -0.44 8.17 -12.67
C VAL A 132 0.05 6.75 -12.40
N ARG A 133 -0.87 5.78 -12.26
CA ARG A 133 -0.53 4.37 -12.05
C ARG A 133 0.28 3.78 -13.17
N ARG A 134 -0.13 4.01 -14.41
CA ARG A 134 0.62 3.56 -15.59
C ARG A 134 2.03 4.15 -15.57
N ALA A 135 2.14 5.45 -15.29
CA ALA A 135 3.42 6.13 -15.21
C ALA A 135 4.34 5.52 -14.14
N LEU A 136 3.81 5.21 -12.95
CA LEU A 136 4.53 4.53 -11.87
C LEU A 136 5.01 3.14 -12.29
N SER A 137 4.12 2.33 -12.88
CA SER A 137 4.41 0.97 -13.31
C SER A 137 5.46 0.90 -14.43
N GLU A 138 5.53 1.93 -15.27
CA GLU A 138 6.48 2.03 -16.39
C GLU A 138 7.75 2.82 -16.04
N SER A 139 7.90 3.29 -14.79
CA SER A 139 9.07 4.06 -14.38
C SER A 139 10.21 3.15 -13.92
N TYR A 140 11.37 3.33 -14.56
CA TYR A 140 12.61 2.68 -14.19
C TYR A 140 13.40 3.59 -13.26
N ILE A 141 13.85 3.08 -12.11
CA ILE A 141 14.81 3.74 -11.22
C ILE A 141 16.18 3.08 -11.46
N TYR A 142 17.21 3.89 -11.71
CA TYR A 142 18.60 3.47 -11.93
C TYR A 142 19.46 3.77 -10.70
#